data_AF-A0A0K2SNL9-F1
#
_entry.id   AF-A0A0K2SNL9-F1
#
_cell.length_a   1.000
_cell.length_b   1.000
_cell.length_c   1.000
_cell.angle_alpha   90.00
_cell.angle_beta   90.00
_cell.angle_gamma   90.00
#
_symmetry.space_group_name_H-M   'P 1'
#
loop_
_entity.id
_entity.type
_entity.pdbx_description
1 polymer ?
#
loop_
_entity_poly.entity_id
_entity_poly.type
_entity_poly.pdbx_seq_one_letter_code
_entity_poly.pdbx_strand_id
1 'polypeptide(L)'
;MAARVWRRREGLVVTVVLAVATVAVVTWGPLGSAPGQGVPAAPNRGAVEAEVEAFEVLWASAEGIEPERPLYRLRLRILESRPAPGYDLDPLASWVGRQVDVYSVEPLDLSLFGGRVTAEVTLRGDERSRRFWLFSVRVVNPGPLMEAGS
;
A
#
# COMPACT_ATOMS: atom_id res chain seq x y z
N MET A 1 63.55 -12.42 -23.64
CA MET A 1 63.58 -13.70 -24.38
C MET A 1 62.70 -14.69 -23.60
N ALA A 2 61.44 -14.85 -23.99
CA ALA A 2 60.94 -15.93 -24.88
C ALA A 2 60.73 -17.26 -24.11
N ALA A 3 59.49 -17.52 -23.65
CA ALA A 3 58.53 -18.51 -24.19
C ALA A 3 58.63 -19.86 -23.42
N ARG A 4 57.59 -20.63 -23.10
CA ARG A 4 56.37 -20.96 -23.83
C ARG A 4 55.30 -21.59 -22.89
N VAL A 5 54.08 -21.10 -23.02
CA VAL A 5 52.75 -21.78 -23.01
C VAL A 5 52.71 -23.29 -22.70
N TRP A 6 51.83 -23.69 -21.77
CA TRP A 6 50.86 -24.77 -22.01
C TRP A 6 49.49 -24.43 -21.40
N ARG A 7 48.50 -24.26 -22.28
CA ARG A 7 47.06 -24.29 -21.98
C ARG A 7 46.64 -25.75 -21.85
N ARG A 8 46.00 -26.12 -20.75
CA ARG A 8 45.00 -27.20 -20.73
C ARG A 8 43.74 -26.62 -20.11
N ARG A 9 42.73 -26.39 -20.94
CA ARG A 9 41.37 -26.05 -20.51
C ARG A 9 40.70 -27.34 -20.09
N GLU A 10 40.62 -27.59 -18.79
CA GLU A 10 39.64 -28.52 -18.22
C GLU A 10 38.50 -27.64 -17.69
N GLY A 11 37.38 -27.67 -18.41
CA GLY A 11 36.18 -26.95 -18.04
C GLY A 11 35.54 -27.63 -16.83
N LEU A 12 35.78 -27.06 -15.64
CA LEU A 12 35.04 -27.41 -14.44
C LEU A 12 33.73 -26.63 -14.48
N VAL A 13 32.63 -27.34 -14.70
CA VAL A 13 31.27 -26.82 -14.54
C VAL A 13 31.10 -26.53 -13.05
N VAL A 14 31.18 -25.26 -12.67
CA VAL A 14 30.85 -24.82 -11.31
C VAL A 14 29.34 -24.60 -11.26
N THR A 15 28.63 -25.61 -10.80
CA THR A 15 27.23 -25.45 -10.39
C THR A 15 27.21 -24.64 -9.09
N VAL A 16 26.94 -23.35 -9.19
CA VAL A 16 26.71 -22.48 -8.02
C VAL A 16 25.30 -22.77 -7.51
N VAL A 17 25.17 -23.67 -6.55
CA VAL A 17 23.94 -23.81 -5.76
C VAL A 17 23.98 -22.74 -4.68
N LEU A 18 23.27 -21.63 -4.90
CA LEU A 18 23.12 -20.57 -3.92
C LEU A 18 22.10 -21.02 -2.86
N ALA A 19 22.57 -21.72 -1.82
CA ALA A 19 21.75 -22.02 -0.65
C ALA A 19 21.71 -20.76 0.23
N VAL A 20 20.66 -19.94 0.08
CA VAL A 20 20.38 -18.82 0.98
C VAL A 20 19.87 -19.40 2.30
N ALA A 21 20.75 -19.43 3.31
CA ALA A 21 20.38 -19.78 4.67
C ALA A 21 19.55 -18.66 5.29
N THR A 22 18.24 -18.84 5.37
CA THR A 22 17.36 -17.96 6.14
C THR A 22 17.51 -18.30 7.63
N VAL A 23 18.09 -17.39 8.41
CA VAL A 23 18.12 -17.49 9.87
C VAL A 23 16.72 -17.16 10.40
N ALA A 24 15.93 -18.18 10.70
CA ALA A 24 14.69 -18.02 11.45
C ALA A 24 15.03 -17.92 12.94
N VAL A 25 15.13 -16.69 13.46
CA VAL A 25 15.11 -16.48 14.91
C VAL A 25 13.65 -16.61 15.35
N VAL A 26 13.27 -17.81 15.80
CA VAL A 26 11.99 -18.04 16.48
C VAL A 26 12.18 -17.72 17.95
N THR A 27 11.77 -16.53 18.38
CA THR A 27 11.59 -16.24 19.80
C THR A 27 10.18 -16.68 20.23
N TRP A 28 10.11 -17.77 20.99
CA TRP A 28 8.87 -18.20 21.66
C TRP A 28 8.62 -17.29 22.86
N GLY A 29 7.66 -16.37 22.74
CA GLY A 29 7.05 -15.69 23.88
C GLY A 29 6.00 -16.59 24.56
N PRO A 30 5.73 -16.43 25.87
CA PRO A 30 4.87 -17.35 26.61
C PRO A 30 3.43 -17.30 26.11
N LEU A 31 2.77 -18.45 26.17
CA LEU A 31 1.36 -18.71 25.90
C LEU A 31 0.47 -17.83 26.81
N GLY A 32 0.17 -16.62 26.34
CA GLY A 32 -0.93 -15.79 26.84
C GLY A 32 -2.01 -15.77 25.78
N SER A 33 -3.17 -16.35 26.07
CA SER A 33 -4.37 -16.22 25.23
C SER A 33 -4.73 -14.75 25.09
N ALA A 34 -4.32 -14.11 23.99
CA ALA A 34 -4.70 -12.74 23.67
C ALA A 34 -6.13 -12.76 23.08
N PRO A 35 -7.06 -11.93 23.59
CA PRO A 35 -8.37 -11.78 22.95
C PRO A 35 -8.17 -11.07 21.60
N GLY A 36 -8.82 -11.59 20.55
CA GLY A 36 -8.83 -10.95 19.23
C GLY A 36 -7.79 -11.48 18.26
N GLN A 37 -7.65 -12.80 18.15
CA GLN A 37 -6.92 -13.44 17.05
C GLN A 37 -7.68 -13.17 15.73
N GLY A 38 -7.46 -11.97 15.19
CA GLY A 38 -7.91 -11.60 13.85
C GLY A 38 -7.36 -12.64 12.87
N VAL A 39 -8.26 -13.28 12.13
CA VAL A 39 -7.90 -14.08 10.96
C VAL A 39 -6.92 -13.25 10.14
N PRO A 40 -5.75 -13.77 9.74
CA PRO A 40 -4.86 -13.03 8.84
C PRO A 40 -5.67 -12.70 7.59
N ALA A 41 -6.03 -11.42 7.45
CA ALA A 41 -6.73 -10.94 6.28
C ALA A 41 -5.84 -11.30 5.09
N ALA A 42 -6.39 -12.05 4.13
CA ALA A 42 -5.70 -12.29 2.87
C ALA A 42 -5.17 -10.95 2.35
N PRO A 43 -3.94 -10.89 1.81
CA PRO A 43 -3.38 -9.64 1.32
C PRO A 43 -4.36 -8.98 0.35
N ASN A 44 -4.87 -7.79 0.72
CA ASN A 44 -6.04 -7.16 0.12
C ASN A 44 -5.76 -5.71 -0.32
N ARG A 45 -4.83 -5.57 -1.26
CA ARG A 45 -4.45 -4.26 -1.81
C ARG A 45 -4.94 -4.12 -3.26
N GLY A 46 -5.66 -3.04 -3.52
CA GLY A 46 -6.07 -2.63 -4.85
C GLY A 46 -5.29 -1.41 -5.32
N ALA A 47 -5.15 -1.27 -6.64
CA ALA A 47 -4.73 -0.05 -7.31
C ALA A 47 -5.94 0.54 -8.02
N VAL A 48 -6.18 1.84 -7.80
CA VAL A 48 -7.32 2.56 -8.36
C VAL A 48 -6.87 3.78 -9.14
N GLU A 49 -7.63 4.11 -10.19
CA GLU A 49 -7.67 5.45 -10.72
C GLU A 49 -8.92 6.14 -10.20
N ALA A 50 -8.77 7.35 -9.69
CA ALA A 50 -9.87 8.06 -9.05
C ALA A 50 -9.78 9.58 -9.26
N GLU A 51 -10.92 10.24 -9.14
CA GLU A 51 -10.99 11.69 -8.95
C GLU A 51 -11.10 12.00 -7.46
N VAL A 52 -10.37 13.02 -7.02
CA VAL A 52 -10.43 13.50 -5.63
C VAL A 52 -11.51 14.57 -5.53
N GLU A 53 -12.62 14.24 -4.88
CA GLU A 53 -13.75 15.15 -4.73
C GLU A 53 -13.71 15.97 -3.44
N ALA A 54 -13.08 15.44 -2.40
CA ALA A 54 -12.89 16.14 -1.13
C ALA A 54 -11.62 15.71 -0.43
N PHE A 55 -11.08 16.65 0.35
CA PHE A 55 -9.94 16.44 1.24
C PHE A 55 -10.24 17.09 2.58
N GLU A 56 -10.02 16.36 3.67
CA GLU A 56 -10.27 16.82 5.03
C GLU A 56 -9.19 16.32 5.99
N VAL A 57 -8.85 17.17 6.97
CA VAL A 57 -8.03 16.78 8.12
C VAL A 57 -8.96 16.67 9.32
N LEU A 58 -8.98 15.50 9.96
CA LEU A 58 -9.84 15.20 11.10
C LEU A 58 -9.06 14.51 12.21
N TRP A 59 -9.61 14.49 13.42
CA TRP A 59 -9.04 13.70 14.52
C TRP A 59 -9.54 12.26 14.47
N ALA A 60 -8.66 11.29 14.73
CA ALA A 60 -8.98 9.85 14.68
C ALA A 60 -10.20 9.48 15.54
N SER A 61 -10.38 10.13 16.68
CA SER A 61 -11.55 10.00 17.56
C SER A 61 -12.88 10.29 16.87
N ALA A 62 -12.94 11.22 15.91
CA ALA A 62 -14.15 11.52 15.14
C ALA A 62 -14.62 10.33 14.28
N GLU A 63 -13.67 9.45 13.92
CA GLU A 63 -13.93 8.23 13.17
C GLU A 63 -13.93 6.98 14.07
N GLY A 64 -13.78 7.12 15.39
CA GLY A 64 -13.63 5.99 16.30
C GLY A 64 -12.40 5.14 15.99
N ILE A 65 -11.29 5.78 15.61
CA ILE A 65 -10.00 5.16 15.32
C ILE A 65 -9.03 5.48 16.46
N GLU A 66 -8.34 4.45 16.95
CA GLU A 66 -7.26 4.58 17.94
C GLU A 66 -5.89 4.30 17.31
N PRO A 67 -4.80 4.87 17.87
CA PRO A 67 -4.77 5.87 18.94
C PRO A 67 -5.07 7.28 18.40
N GLU A 68 -5.39 8.21 19.30
CA GLU A 68 -5.74 9.59 18.92
C GLU A 68 -4.60 10.31 18.18
N ARG A 69 -4.91 10.81 16.98
CA ARG A 69 -3.98 11.51 16.08
C ARG A 69 -4.74 12.20 14.94
N PRO A 70 -4.13 13.18 14.24
CA PRO A 70 -4.71 13.67 12.99
C PRO A 70 -4.72 12.57 11.92
N LEU A 71 -5.79 12.55 11.13
CA LEU A 71 -5.99 11.71 9.96
C LEU A 71 -6.34 12.59 8.76
N TYR A 72 -5.90 12.15 7.59
CA TYR A 72 -6.20 12.77 6.33
C TYR A 72 -7.21 11.89 5.60
N ARG A 73 -8.40 12.43 5.32
CA ARG A 73 -9.47 11.74 4.61
C ARG A 73 -9.59 12.29 3.20
N LEU A 74 -9.50 11.40 2.21
CA LEU A 74 -9.82 11.66 0.82
C LEU A 74 -11.17 11.06 0.48
N ARG A 75 -12.06 11.84 -0.13
CA ARG A 75 -13.24 11.30 -0.81
C ARG A 75 -12.90 11.10 -2.28
N LEU A 76 -12.87 9.84 -2.70
CA LEU A 76 -12.47 9.43 -4.04
C LEU A 76 -13.67 8.92 -4.82
N ARG A 77 -13.87 9.43 -6.03
CA ARG A 77 -14.73 8.80 -7.03
C ARG A 77 -13.91 7.81 -7.85
N ILE A 78 -14.17 6.53 -7.67
CA ILE A 78 -13.40 5.47 -8.33
C ILE A 78 -13.78 5.40 -9.80
N LEU A 79 -12.81 5.61 -10.69
CA LEU A 79 -12.98 5.49 -12.14
C LEU A 79 -12.65 4.08 -12.62
N GLU A 80 -11.53 3.54 -12.13
CA GLU A 80 -11.07 2.20 -12.44
C GLU A 80 -10.45 1.56 -11.20
N SER A 81 -10.50 0.23 -11.13
CA SER A 81 -9.95 -0.55 -10.03
C SER A 81 -9.36 -1.85 -10.55
N ARG A 82 -8.26 -2.28 -9.94
CA ARG A 82 -7.61 -3.57 -10.18
C ARG A 82 -6.85 -4.04 -8.94
N PRO A 83 -6.51 -5.32 -8.82
CA PRO A 83 -5.57 -5.77 -7.79
C PRO A 83 -4.22 -5.04 -7.94
N ALA A 84 -3.58 -4.71 -6.82
CA ALA A 84 -2.24 -4.14 -6.85
C ALA A 84 -1.20 -5.19 -7.30
N PRO A 85 -0.03 -4.79 -7.84
CA PRO A 85 1.01 -5.74 -8.22
C PRO A 85 1.41 -6.67 -7.07
N GLY A 86 1.32 -7.99 -7.30
CA GLY A 86 1.59 -9.00 -6.27
C GLY A 86 0.41 -9.32 -5.35
N TYR A 87 -0.80 -8.85 -5.67
CA TYR A 87 -2.04 -9.13 -4.96
C TYR A 87 -3.09 -9.72 -5.92
N ASP A 88 -3.89 -10.65 -5.42
CA ASP A 88 -4.92 -11.34 -6.22
C ASP A 88 -6.33 -10.78 -6.03
N LEU A 89 -6.53 -10.00 -4.95
CA LEU A 89 -7.84 -9.47 -4.58
C LEU A 89 -7.89 -7.96 -4.81
N ASP A 90 -8.95 -7.52 -5.49
CA ASP A 90 -9.30 -6.12 -5.61
C ASP A 90 -10.39 -5.75 -4.58
N PRO A 91 -10.04 -5.05 -3.48
CA PRO A 91 -11.00 -4.65 -2.46
C PRO A 91 -11.95 -3.54 -2.93
N LEU A 92 -11.68 -2.88 -4.06
CA LEU A 92 -12.46 -1.74 -4.58
C LEU A 92 -13.21 -2.06 -5.88
N ALA A 93 -13.19 -3.30 -6.36
CA ALA A 93 -13.88 -3.70 -7.59
C ALA A 93 -15.38 -3.32 -7.60
N SER A 94 -16.08 -3.45 -6.46
CA SER A 94 -17.49 -3.10 -6.32
C SER A 94 -17.77 -1.60 -6.10
N TRP A 95 -16.71 -0.78 -6.04
CA TRP A 95 -16.77 0.65 -5.82
C TRP A 95 -16.54 1.47 -7.10
N VAL A 96 -16.27 0.84 -8.24
CA VAL A 96 -16.15 1.52 -9.54
C VAL A 96 -17.41 2.33 -9.84
N GLY A 97 -17.24 3.60 -10.21
CA GLY A 97 -18.29 4.58 -10.42
C GLY A 97 -18.89 5.17 -9.14
N ARG A 98 -18.37 4.82 -7.96
CA ARG A 98 -18.89 5.24 -6.65
C ARG A 98 -17.86 6.04 -5.87
N GLN A 99 -18.36 6.75 -4.87
CA GLN A 99 -17.54 7.50 -3.91
C GLN A 99 -17.13 6.59 -2.76
N VAL A 100 -15.87 6.71 -2.33
CA VAL A 100 -15.32 6.00 -1.18
C VAL A 100 -14.42 6.94 -0.37
N ASP A 101 -14.52 6.85 0.94
CA ASP A 101 -13.63 7.57 1.86
C ASP A 101 -12.39 6.71 2.13
N VAL A 102 -11.21 7.29 1.91
CA VAL A 102 -9.90 6.66 2.10
C VAL A 102 -9.08 7.48 3.10
N TYR A 103 -8.45 6.79 4.05
CA TYR A 103 -7.73 7.40 5.16
C TYR A 103 -6.21 7.27 5.03
N SER A 104 -5.47 8.30 5.44
CA SER A 104 -4.02 8.30 5.58
C SER A 104 -3.62 8.85 6.95
N VAL A 105 -2.58 8.29 7.54
CA VAL A 105 -1.87 8.88 8.69
C VAL A 105 -0.77 9.84 8.26
N GLU A 106 -0.31 9.71 7.00
CA GLU A 106 0.71 10.57 6.43
C GLU A 106 0.08 11.82 5.83
N PRO A 107 0.70 13.00 6.00
CA PRO A 107 0.25 14.24 5.36
C PRO A 107 0.15 14.09 3.84
N LEU A 108 -0.93 14.64 3.29
CA LEU A 108 -1.18 14.63 1.85
C LEU A 108 -1.09 16.04 1.29
N ASP A 109 -0.69 16.14 0.02
CA ASP A 109 -0.59 17.41 -0.68
C ASP A 109 -1.98 17.90 -1.13
N LEU A 110 -2.28 19.18 -0.88
CA LEU A 110 -3.52 19.83 -1.31
C LEU A 110 -3.66 19.85 -2.85
N SER A 111 -2.56 19.73 -3.59
CA SER A 111 -2.58 19.61 -5.06
C SER A 111 -3.36 18.39 -5.57
N LEU A 112 -3.66 17.42 -4.70
CA LEU A 112 -4.52 16.28 -4.99
C LEU A 112 -5.98 16.68 -5.21
N PHE A 113 -6.46 17.74 -4.55
CA PHE A 113 -7.87 18.12 -4.58
C PHE A 113 -8.33 18.51 -5.98
N GLY A 114 -9.49 17.98 -6.41
CA GLY A 114 -10.05 18.22 -7.75
C GLY A 114 -9.27 17.56 -8.89
N GLY A 115 -8.19 16.83 -8.56
CA GLY A 115 -7.33 16.16 -9.54
C GLY A 115 -7.72 14.70 -9.77
N ARG A 116 -7.09 14.12 -10.79
CA ARG A 116 -7.10 12.67 -11.05
C ARG A 116 -5.83 12.05 -10.48
N VAL A 117 -6.00 10.97 -9.73
CA VAL A 117 -4.92 10.27 -9.03
C VAL A 117 -4.91 8.79 -9.37
N THR A 118 -3.73 8.20 -9.26
CA THR A 118 -3.56 6.75 -9.10
C THR A 118 -3.20 6.48 -7.64
N ALA A 119 -3.95 5.61 -6.98
CA ALA A 119 -3.73 5.28 -5.58
C ALA A 119 -3.66 3.78 -5.35
N GLU A 120 -2.79 3.34 -4.44
CA GLU A 120 -2.89 2.01 -3.85
C GLU A 120 -3.63 2.09 -2.52
N VAL A 121 -4.63 1.22 -2.36
CA VAL A 121 -5.54 1.24 -1.22
C VAL A 121 -5.64 -0.16 -0.65
N THR A 122 -5.64 -0.25 0.68
CA THR A 122 -5.80 -1.51 1.42
C THR A 122 -7.00 -1.42 2.34
N LEU A 123 -7.78 -2.49 2.41
CA LEU A 123 -8.88 -2.57 3.35
C LEU A 123 -8.35 -3.05 4.71
N ARG A 124 -8.49 -2.24 5.77
CA ARG A 124 -8.11 -2.62 7.13
C ARG A 124 -9.28 -2.44 8.09
N GLY A 125 -9.23 -3.17 9.20
CA GLY A 125 -10.25 -3.15 10.23
C GLY A 125 -10.87 -4.53 10.44
N ASP A 126 -11.64 -4.65 11.51
CA ASP A 126 -12.43 -5.83 11.81
C ASP A 126 -13.78 -5.80 11.07
N GLU A 127 -14.64 -6.79 11.32
CA GLU A 127 -15.99 -6.87 10.72
C GLU A 127 -16.85 -5.64 11.02
N ARG A 128 -16.56 -4.89 12.09
CA ARG A 128 -17.33 -3.71 12.52
C ARG A 128 -16.79 -2.41 11.96
N SER A 129 -15.55 -2.39 11.46
CA SER A 129 -14.83 -1.15 11.14
C SER A 129 -13.95 -1.27 9.90
N ARG A 130 -14.46 -1.95 8.86
CA ARG A 130 -13.80 -2.03 7.55
C ARG A 130 -13.64 -0.63 6.94
N ARG A 131 -12.41 -0.13 6.88
CA ARG A 131 -12.06 1.18 6.31
C ARG A 131 -10.97 1.02 5.26
N PHE A 132 -11.01 1.89 4.25
CA PHE A 132 -9.99 1.94 3.22
C PHE A 132 -8.85 2.84 3.65
N TRP A 133 -7.63 2.32 3.56
CA TRP A 133 -6.41 3.03 3.93
C TRP A 133 -5.53 3.24 2.71
N LEU A 134 -5.04 4.46 2.58
CA LEU A 134 -4.11 4.82 1.54
C LEU A 134 -2.76 4.18 1.85
N PHE A 135 -2.22 3.45 0.88
CA PHE A 135 -0.86 2.95 0.93
C PHE A 135 0.09 3.85 0.14
N SER A 136 -0.35 4.30 -1.03
CA SER A 136 0.38 5.28 -1.84
C SER A 136 -0.59 6.05 -2.72
N VAL A 137 -0.20 7.27 -3.10
CA VAL A 137 -0.95 8.08 -4.06
C VAL A 137 0.02 8.82 -4.97
N ARG A 138 -0.36 8.94 -6.24
CA ARG A 138 0.35 9.72 -7.24
C ARG A 138 -0.66 10.54 -8.03
N VAL A 139 -0.37 11.82 -8.20
CA VAL A 139 -1.13 12.70 -9.09
C VAL A 139 -0.87 12.28 -10.53
N VAL A 140 -1.95 12.02 -11.28
CA VAL A 140 -1.90 11.82 -12.74
C VAL A 140 -2.17 13.13 -13.45
N ASN A 141 -3.17 13.88 -12.97
CA ASN A 141 -3.46 15.23 -13.41
C ASN A 141 -3.86 16.05 -12.17
N PRO A 142 -3.07 17.07 -11.78
CA PRO A 142 -3.42 17.89 -10.62
C PRO A 142 -4.75 18.59 -10.85
N GLY A 143 -5.50 18.82 -9.78
CA GLY A 143 -6.68 19.67 -9.86
C GLY A 143 -6.27 21.12 -10.15
N PRO A 144 -7.23 22.00 -10.49
CA PRO A 144 -6.94 23.42 -10.56
C PRO A 144 -6.33 23.83 -9.21
N LEU A 145 -5.11 24.37 -9.25
CA LEU A 145 -4.50 24.97 -8.06
C LEU A 145 -5.52 25.97 -7.55
N MET A 146 -5.97 25.77 -6.30
CA MET A 146 -6.71 26.79 -5.59
C MET A 146 -5.73 27.97 -5.45
N GLU A 147 -5.73 28.87 -6.42
CA GLU A 147 -5.02 30.14 -6.32
C GLU A 147 -5.54 30.77 -5.03
N ALA A 148 -4.67 30.82 -4.02
CA ALA A 148 -4.97 31.47 -2.77
C ALA A 148 -5.33 32.91 -3.13
N GLY A 149 -6.63 33.24 -3.06
CA GLY A 149 -7.13 34.58 -3.31
C GLY A 149 -6.29 35.56 -2.49
N SER A 150 -5.60 36.44 -3.20
CA SER A 150 -4.85 37.56 -2.65
C SER A 150 -5.76 38.59 -2.00
#